data_AF-A0A1G1NYE0-F1
#
_entry.id   AF-A0A1G1NYE0-F1
#
_cell.length_a   1.000
_cell.length_b   1.000
_cell.length_c   1.000
_cell.angle_alpha   90.00
_cell.angle_beta   90.00
_cell.angle_gamma   90.00
#
_symmetry.space_group_name_H-M   'P 1'
#
loop_
_entity.id
_entity.type
_entity.pdbx_description
1 polymer ?
#
loop_
_entity_poly.entity_id
_entity_poly.type
_entity_poly.pdbx_seq_one_letter_code
_entity_poly.pdbx_strand_id
1 'polypeptide(L)'
;MNKKSLIQEKWEQSPGYVYFIAAGDPIVAIKIGVTKQKGMKQRLGSHQSSNHVPLRILAVIPFEGMERPMVEAEKKEKELHKKFAHLQRFQSGWVGSEWFTVSDELLKEIDKIGTKPSELGIKDTIARIAHI
;
A
#
# COMPACT_ATOMS: atom_id res chain seq x y z
N MET A 1 -21.81 -2.64 26.43
CA MET A 1 -21.49 -1.94 25.16
C MET A 1 -20.13 -1.27 25.31
N ASN A 2 -19.14 -1.69 24.53
CA ASN A 2 -17.81 -1.08 24.55
C ASN A 2 -17.89 0.26 23.79
N LYS A 3 -17.73 1.41 24.46
CA LYS A 3 -17.73 2.72 23.78
C LYS A 3 -16.50 2.80 22.87
N LYS A 4 -16.67 2.60 21.56
CA LYS A 4 -15.63 2.91 20.59
C LYS A 4 -15.28 4.40 20.69
N SER A 5 -13.99 4.73 20.63
CA SER A 5 -13.58 6.13 20.63
C SER A 5 -14.03 6.81 19.34
N LEU A 6 -14.39 8.09 19.43
CA LEU A 6 -14.73 8.91 18.25
C LEU A 6 -13.58 8.96 17.22
N ILE A 7 -12.34 8.77 17.66
CA ILE A 7 -11.16 8.71 16.79
C ILE A 7 -11.20 7.43 15.94
N GLN A 8 -11.49 6.28 16.57
CA GLN A 8 -11.58 5.01 15.87
C GLN A 8 -12.72 5.04 14.85
N GLU A 9 -13.88 5.54 15.23
CA GLU A 9 -15.04 5.63 14.33
C GLU A 9 -14.77 6.52 13.12
N LYS A 10 -14.18 7.71 13.33
CA LYS A 10 -13.77 8.61 12.24
C LYS A 10 -12.73 7.98 11.32
N TRP A 11 -11.81 7.19 11.87
CA TRP A 11 -10.83 6.47 11.07
C TRP A 11 -11.50 5.39 10.23
N GLU A 12 -12.40 4.58 10.82
CA GLU A 12 -13.11 3.49 10.13
C GLU A 12 -13.92 4.00 8.93
N GLN A 13 -14.55 5.17 9.08
CA GLN A 13 -15.37 5.82 8.04
C GLN A 13 -14.57 6.62 7.01
N SER A 14 -13.26 6.80 7.21
CA SER A 14 -12.44 7.54 6.26
C SER A 14 -12.25 6.76 4.95
N PRO A 15 -12.19 7.42 3.79
CA PRO A 15 -11.75 6.78 2.55
C PRO A 15 -10.32 6.25 2.67
N GLY A 16 -10.09 5.05 2.14
CA GLY A 16 -8.84 4.31 2.24
C GLY A 16 -8.24 3.92 0.88
N TYR A 17 -6.95 3.63 0.91
CA TYR A 17 -6.24 2.92 -0.14
C TYR A 17 -5.57 1.70 0.44
N VAL A 18 -5.71 0.57 -0.26
CA VAL A 18 -4.64 -0.44 -0.27
C VAL A 18 -3.65 0.00 -1.35
N TYR A 19 -2.35 0.01 -1.05
CA TYR A 19 -1.31 0.44 -1.98
C TYR A 19 -0.28 -0.65 -2.23
N PHE A 20 0.32 -0.60 -3.41
CA PHE A 20 1.46 -1.40 -3.81
C PHE A 20 2.64 -0.48 -4.10
N ILE A 21 3.71 -0.54 -3.31
CA ILE A 21 4.91 0.28 -3.50
C ILE A 21 6.08 -0.59 -3.93
N ALA A 22 6.63 -0.34 -5.10
CA ALA A 22 7.90 -0.90 -5.56
C ALA A 22 9.08 -0.18 -4.92
N ALA A 23 10.14 -0.94 -4.60
CA ALA A 23 11.45 -0.43 -4.24
C ALA A 23 12.48 -0.79 -5.32
N GLY A 24 13.29 0.19 -5.71
CA GLY A 24 14.39 0.01 -6.67
C GLY A 24 14.00 0.17 -8.14
N ASP A 25 15.03 0.30 -8.97
CA ASP A 25 14.95 0.33 -10.44
C ASP A 25 16.19 -0.41 -10.99
N PRO A 26 16.10 -1.71 -11.36
CA PRO A 26 14.89 -2.54 -11.47
C PRO A 26 14.23 -2.86 -10.10
N ILE A 27 12.93 -3.23 -10.12
CA ILE A 27 12.15 -3.50 -8.91
C ILE A 27 12.71 -4.72 -8.16
N VAL A 28 13.08 -4.54 -6.89
CA VAL A 28 13.64 -5.62 -6.04
C VAL A 28 12.68 -6.12 -4.96
N ALA A 29 11.68 -5.32 -4.60
CA ALA A 29 10.66 -5.68 -3.63
C ALA A 29 9.39 -4.87 -3.84
N ILE A 30 8.26 -5.43 -3.42
CA ILE A 30 6.97 -4.76 -3.40
C ILE A 30 6.43 -4.75 -1.97
N LYS A 31 6.01 -3.59 -1.49
CA LYS A 31 5.29 -3.42 -0.24
C LYS A 31 3.79 -3.40 -0.50
N ILE A 32 3.05 -4.18 0.28
CA ILE A 32 1.58 -4.09 0.35
C ILE A 32 1.21 -3.44 1.68
N GLY A 33 0.33 -2.45 1.66
CA GLY A 33 -0.14 -1.82 2.89
C GLY A 33 -1.37 -0.97 2.71
N VAL A 34 -1.84 -0.38 3.81
CA VAL A 34 -3.08 0.42 3.85
C VAL A 34 -2.83 1.83 4.38
N THR A 35 -3.55 2.81 3.85
CA THR A 35 -3.54 4.18 4.38
C THR A 35 -4.83 4.93 4.05
N LYS A 36 -5.12 6.02 4.77
CA LYS A 36 -6.20 6.93 4.38
C LYS A 36 -5.84 7.61 3.06
N GLN A 37 -6.81 7.83 2.18
CA GLN A 37 -6.54 8.45 0.87
C GLN A 37 -5.76 9.77 0.98
N LYS A 38 -6.20 10.68 1.87
CA LYS A 38 -5.53 11.97 2.14
C LYS A 38 -4.10 11.83 2.69
N GLY A 39 -3.76 10.66 3.25
CA GLY A 39 -2.45 10.37 3.83
C GLY A 39 -1.45 9.75 2.86
N MET A 40 -1.84 9.44 1.61
CA MET A 40 -1.00 8.66 0.69
C MET A 40 0.37 9.29 0.42
N LYS A 41 0.40 10.60 0.15
CA LYS A 41 1.66 11.33 -0.07
C LYS A 41 2.58 11.29 1.15
N GLN A 42 2.03 11.51 2.35
CA GLN A 42 2.79 11.46 3.59
C GLN A 42 3.30 10.04 3.88
N ARG A 43 2.48 9.03 3.59
CA ARG A 43 2.84 7.62 3.75
C ARG A 43 4.01 7.23 2.85
N LEU A 44 3.96 7.61 1.56
CA LEU A 44 5.08 7.40 0.63
C LEU A 44 6.34 8.15 1.12
N GLY A 45 6.16 9.39 1.60
CA GLY A 45 7.17 10.19 2.32
C GLY A 45 7.92 9.41 3.39
N SER A 46 7.16 8.91 4.35
CA SER A 46 7.68 8.16 5.49
C SER A 46 8.40 6.88 5.07
N HIS A 47 7.92 6.18 4.05
CA HIS A 47 8.60 4.98 3.56
C HIS A 47 9.91 5.34 2.83
N GLN A 48 9.90 6.38 2.01
CA GLN A 48 11.09 6.80 1.26
C GLN A 48 12.20 7.28 2.18
N SER A 49 11.89 8.01 3.27
CA SER A 49 12.91 8.48 4.21
C SER A 49 13.71 7.37 4.88
N SER A 50 13.17 6.14 4.89
CA SER A 50 13.80 4.96 5.46
C SER A 50 14.29 3.96 4.40
N ASN A 51 14.25 4.33 3.12
CA ASN A 51 14.72 3.51 2.00
C ASN A 51 15.80 4.25 1.21
N HIS A 52 16.93 3.59 1.00
CA HIS A 52 18.06 4.13 0.21
C HIS A 52 17.83 4.06 -1.30
N VAL A 53 16.83 3.30 -1.73
CA VAL A 53 16.42 3.19 -3.14
C VAL A 53 15.12 3.97 -3.39
N PRO A 54 14.89 4.46 -4.61
CA PRO A 54 13.63 5.11 -4.97
C PRO A 54 12.43 4.18 -4.76
N LEU A 55 11.37 4.74 -4.19
CA LEU A 55 10.07 4.09 -4.07
C LEU A 55 9.11 4.62 -5.11
N ARG A 56 8.30 3.73 -5.69
CA ARG A 56 7.25 4.08 -6.65
C ARG A 56 5.96 3.36 -6.30
N ILE A 57 4.83 4.06 -6.33
CA ILE A 57 3.50 3.45 -6.22
C ILE A 57 3.20 2.78 -7.56
N LEU A 58 2.99 1.46 -7.56
CA LEU A 58 2.61 0.71 -8.76
C LEU A 58 1.11 0.84 -9.04
N ALA A 59 0.31 0.69 -7.99
CA ALA A 59 -1.15 0.81 -8.05
C ALA A 59 -1.73 1.05 -6.65
N VAL A 60 -3.00 1.42 -6.61
CA VAL A 60 -3.82 1.47 -5.40
C VAL A 60 -5.20 0.85 -5.63
N ILE A 61 -5.84 0.38 -4.58
CA ILE A 61 -7.25 -0.05 -4.60
C ILE A 61 -8.03 0.97 -3.75
N PRO A 62 -8.90 1.79 -4.35
CA PRO A 62 -9.74 2.75 -3.62
C PRO A 62 -10.83 2.05 -2.81
N PHE A 63 -10.99 2.47 -1.56
CA PHE A 63 -12.11 2.12 -0.70
C PHE A 63 -12.82 3.41 -0.28
N GLU A 64 -14.00 3.66 -0.85
CA GLU A 64 -14.82 4.84 -0.60
C GLU A 64 -16.31 4.53 -0.81
N GLY A 65 -17.20 5.43 -0.38
CA GLY A 65 -18.66 5.29 -0.61
C GLY A 65 -19.36 4.20 0.21
N MET A 66 -18.70 3.60 1.19
CA MET A 66 -19.23 2.56 2.08
C MET A 66 -19.18 2.96 3.55
N GLU A 67 -19.88 2.22 4.41
CA GLU A 67 -20.02 2.53 5.85
C GLU A 67 -18.67 2.58 6.59
N ARG A 68 -17.76 1.64 6.29
CA ARG A 68 -16.45 1.52 6.96
C ARG A 68 -15.30 1.25 5.98
N PRO A 69 -14.93 2.21 5.10
CA PRO A 69 -13.97 1.94 4.02
C PRO A 69 -12.59 1.51 4.51
N MET A 70 -12.06 2.10 5.59
CA MET A 70 -10.75 1.69 6.12
C MET A 70 -10.76 0.25 6.66
N VAL A 71 -11.88 -0.21 7.22
CA VAL A 71 -11.99 -1.59 7.71
C VAL A 71 -11.95 -2.57 6.56
N GLU A 72 -12.65 -2.29 5.47
CA GLU A 72 -12.63 -3.12 4.27
C GLU A 72 -11.25 -3.08 3.57
N ALA A 73 -10.58 -1.91 3.56
CA ALA A 73 -9.22 -1.81 3.06
C ALA A 73 -8.23 -2.66 3.90
N GLU A 74 -8.34 -2.65 5.22
CA GLU A 74 -7.53 -3.52 6.10
C GLU A 74 -7.82 -5.01 5.89
N LYS A 75 -9.09 -5.39 5.70
CA LYS A 75 -9.44 -6.78 5.36
C LYS A 75 -8.80 -7.18 4.05
N LYS A 76 -8.89 -6.33 3.03
CA LYS A 76 -8.31 -6.61 1.71
C LYS A 76 -6.79 -6.73 1.77
N GLU A 77 -6.13 -5.88 2.55
CA GLU A 77 -4.70 -5.96 2.79
C GLU A 77 -4.32 -7.30 3.42
N LYS A 78 -5.02 -7.75 4.46
CA LYS A 78 -4.80 -9.05 5.10
C LYS A 78 -5.03 -10.23 4.15
N GLU A 79 -6.07 -10.15 3.31
CA GLU A 79 -6.32 -11.16 2.26
C GLU A 79 -5.14 -11.26 1.28
N LEU A 80 -4.62 -10.12 0.82
CA LEU A 80 -3.49 -10.07 -0.10
C LEU A 80 -2.21 -10.59 0.55
N HIS A 81 -1.95 -10.24 1.80
CA HIS A 81 -0.83 -10.80 2.57
C HIS A 81 -0.93 -12.32 2.71
N LYS A 82 -2.13 -12.85 2.98
CA LYS A 82 -2.36 -14.29 3.05
C LYS A 82 -2.17 -14.96 1.68
N LYS A 83 -2.70 -14.37 0.61
CA LYS A 83 -2.58 -14.88 -0.76
C LYS A 83 -1.12 -14.97 -1.19
N PHE A 84 -0.34 -13.94 -0.91
CA PHE A 84 1.07 -13.84 -1.29
C PHE A 84 2.05 -14.16 -0.16
N ALA A 85 1.60 -14.88 0.88
CA ALA A 85 2.44 -15.20 2.04
C ALA A 85 3.74 -15.92 1.65
N HIS A 86 3.67 -16.77 0.62
CA HIS A 86 4.82 -17.48 0.06
C HIS A 86 5.87 -16.58 -0.61
N LEU A 87 5.53 -15.32 -0.91
CA LEU A 87 6.44 -14.31 -1.44
C LEU A 87 6.94 -13.34 -0.35
N GLN A 88 6.45 -13.42 0.89
CA GLN A 88 6.90 -12.53 1.96
C GLN A 88 8.41 -12.69 2.21
N ARG A 89 9.12 -11.56 2.28
CA ARG A 89 10.58 -11.55 2.52
C ARG A 89 10.94 -11.83 3.97
N PHE A 90 9.99 -11.67 4.87
CA PHE A 90 10.17 -11.82 6.31
C PHE A 90 9.01 -12.63 6.89
N GLN A 91 9.27 -13.27 8.03
CA GLN A 91 8.25 -14.05 8.73
C GLN A 91 7.04 -13.18 9.11
N SER A 92 5.84 -13.74 8.95
CA SER A 92 4.61 -13.06 9.36
C SER A 92 4.67 -12.59 10.81
N GLY A 93 4.24 -11.35 11.04
CA GLY A 93 4.29 -10.69 12.35
C GLY A 93 5.62 -10.00 12.68
N TRP A 94 6.66 -10.18 11.86
CA TRP A 94 7.91 -9.44 12.02
C TRP A 94 7.84 -8.07 11.33
N VAL A 95 8.64 -7.13 11.83
CA VAL A 95 8.86 -5.84 11.17
C VAL A 95 9.37 -6.11 9.75
N GLY A 96 8.67 -5.55 8.77
CA GLY A 96 9.00 -5.75 7.35
C GLY A 96 8.24 -6.89 6.65
N SER A 97 7.41 -7.67 7.34
CA SER A 97 6.54 -8.70 6.72
C SER A 97 5.58 -8.18 5.64
N GLU A 98 5.42 -6.87 5.57
CA GLU A 98 4.71 -6.15 4.52
C GLU A 98 5.47 -6.09 3.18
N TRP A 99 6.72 -6.57 3.12
CA TRP A 99 7.55 -6.60 1.91
C TRP A 99 7.59 -7.99 1.28
N PHE A 100 7.39 -8.03 -0.02
CA PHE A 100 7.27 -9.23 -0.83
C PHE A 100 8.35 -9.26 -1.91
N THR A 101 8.83 -10.45 -2.21
CA THR A 101 9.68 -10.75 -3.36
C THR A 101 8.86 -10.51 -4.64
N VAL A 102 9.49 -9.86 -5.62
CA VAL A 102 8.85 -9.61 -6.91
C VAL A 102 8.65 -10.93 -7.64
N SER A 103 7.46 -11.12 -8.20
CA SER A 103 7.15 -12.23 -9.09
C SER A 103 6.16 -11.79 -10.16
N ASP A 104 6.13 -12.50 -11.28
CA ASP A 104 5.15 -12.26 -12.35
C ASP A 104 3.71 -12.41 -11.85
N GLU A 105 3.46 -13.35 -10.94
CA GLU A 105 2.14 -13.55 -10.35
C GLU A 105 1.68 -12.31 -9.59
N LEU A 106 2.53 -11.75 -8.73
CA LEU A 106 2.21 -10.57 -7.94
C LEU A 106 2.03 -9.34 -8.84
N LEU A 107 2.92 -9.14 -9.82
CA LEU A 107 2.81 -8.02 -10.76
C LEU A 107 1.53 -8.09 -11.59
N LYS A 108 1.18 -9.26 -12.12
CA LYS A 108 -0.06 -9.47 -12.89
C LYS A 108 -1.30 -9.25 -12.04
N GLU A 109 -1.30 -9.70 -10.79
CA GLU A 109 -2.42 -9.45 -9.88
C GLU A 109 -2.57 -7.95 -9.60
N ILE A 110 -1.47 -7.24 -9.31
CA ILE A 110 -1.49 -5.80 -9.06
C ILE A 110 -2.08 -5.05 -10.25
N ASP A 111 -1.66 -5.40 -11.48
CA ASP A 111 -2.17 -4.79 -12.69
C ASP A 111 -3.66 -5.08 -12.92
N LYS A 112 -4.11 -6.28 -12.54
CA LYS A 112 -5.51 -6.70 -12.65
C LYS A 112 -6.44 -5.99 -11.67
N ILE A 113 -6.01 -5.80 -10.42
CA ILE A 113 -6.90 -5.35 -9.33
C ILE A 113 -6.70 -3.89 -8.92
N GLY A 114 -5.59 -3.29 -9.30
CA GLY A 114 -5.19 -1.96 -8.88
C GLY A 114 -5.44 -0.90 -9.95
N THR A 115 -5.71 0.32 -9.49
CA THR A 115 -5.78 1.54 -10.31
C THR A 115 -4.41 2.21 -10.35
N LYS A 116 -3.95 2.66 -11.51
CA LYS A 116 -2.66 3.36 -11.60
C LYS A 116 -2.73 4.72 -10.88
N PRO A 117 -1.66 5.17 -10.22
CA PRO A 117 -1.65 6.47 -9.53
C PRO A 117 -2.03 7.65 -10.43
N SER A 118 -1.64 7.61 -11.71
CA SER A 118 -1.93 8.64 -12.71
C SER A 118 -3.43 8.84 -12.96
N GLU A 119 -4.22 7.77 -12.88
CA GLU A 119 -5.68 7.82 -13.07
C GLU A 119 -6.40 8.54 -11.92
N LEU A 120 -5.74 8.64 -10.75
CA LEU A 120 -6.26 9.29 -9.55
C LEU A 120 -5.57 10.63 -9.27
N GLY A 121 -4.72 11.12 -10.18
CA GLY A 121 -3.94 12.35 -9.99
C GLY A 121 -2.89 12.25 -8.87
N ILE A 122 -2.47 11.04 -8.49
CA ILE A 122 -1.48 10.79 -7.45
C ILE A 122 -0.09 10.71 -8.10
N LYS A 123 0.89 11.42 -7.51
CA LYS A 123 2.30 11.23 -7.89
C LYS A 123 2.77 9.85 -7.45
N ASP A 124 3.30 9.07 -8.38
CA ASP A 124 3.79 7.72 -8.16
C ASP A 124 5.11 7.68 -7.37
N THR A 125 5.94 8.73 -7.45
CA THR A 125 7.17 8.85 -6.66
C THR A 125 7.37 10.23 -6.03
N ILE A 126 8.21 10.28 -5.01
CA ILE A 126 8.69 11.52 -4.36
C ILE A 126 10.21 11.64 -4.38
N ALA A 127 10.92 10.59 -4.78
CA ALA A 127 12.36 10.66 -4.99
C ALA A 127 12.64 11.60 -6.17
N ARG A 128 13.68 12.42 -6.05
CA ARG A 128 14.23 13.11 -7.23
C ARG A 128 14.95 12.04 -8.04
N ILE A 129 14.32 11.56 -9.10
CA ILE A 129 15.02 10.74 -10.08
C ILE A 129 15.93 11.71 -10.85
N ALA A 130 17.23 11.67 -10.56
CA ALA A 130 18.20 12.34 -11.41
C ALA A 130 18.19 11.59 -12.74
N HIS A 131 17.72 12.23 -13.81
CA HIS A 131 17.97 11.76 -15.15
C HIS A 131 19.49 11.87 -15.35
N ILE A 132 20.18 10.74 -15.41
CA ILE A 132 21.54 10.63 -15.93
C ILE A 132 21.42 10.36 -17.42
#